data_AF-A0A9J6A1A4-F1
#
_entry.id   AF-A0A9J6A1A4-F1
#
_cell.length_a   1.000
_cell.length_b   1.000
_cell.length_c   1.000
_cell.angle_alpha   90.00
_cell.angle_beta   90.00
_cell.angle_gamma   90.00
#
_symmetry.space_group_name_H-M   'P 1'
#
loop_
_entity.id
_entity.type
_entity.pdbx_description
1 polymer ?
#
loop_
_entity_poly.entity_id
_entity_poly.type
_entity_poly.pdbx_seq_one_letter_code
_entity_poly.pdbx_strand_id
1 'polypeptide(L)'
;MGKCISTLPAYARNSRDTLNFTKKKKTSIIIIIQVKLLLASKRVMTKFELNKLCMDENDSMINVETSWSDRNLGRRFWSCPHYEAMNCNFFRWRDKERVDERSRFILPKLVNRIKELEEKYERVKMQLEQLDNSQH
;
A
#
# COMPACT_ATOMS: atom_id res chain seq x y z
N MET A 1 -7.63 84.87 -34.60
CA MET A 1 -7.84 83.43 -34.91
C MET A 1 -6.49 82.82 -35.17
N GLY A 2 -5.93 82.11 -34.18
CA GLY A 2 -4.57 81.59 -34.20
C GLY A 2 -4.45 80.26 -33.46
N LYS A 3 -3.63 79.38 -34.04
CA LYS A 3 -2.86 78.20 -33.56
C LYS A 3 -3.31 77.49 -32.26
N CYS A 4 -3.31 76.14 -32.30
CA CYS A 4 -2.50 75.31 -31.41
C CYS A 4 -2.38 73.85 -31.88
N ILE A 5 -1.14 73.37 -31.90
CA ILE A 5 -0.67 71.99 -32.09
C ILE A 5 -0.70 71.28 -30.71
N SER A 6 -0.81 69.93 -30.71
CA SER A 6 -0.58 68.94 -29.62
C SER A 6 -1.85 68.12 -29.37
N THR A 7 -1.89 66.79 -29.23
CA THR A 7 -0.90 65.72 -29.08
C THR A 7 -1.68 64.41 -29.27
N LEU A 8 -1.05 63.35 -29.81
CA LEU A 8 -1.55 61.99 -29.62
C LEU A 8 -1.63 61.66 -28.12
N PRO A 9 -2.57 60.80 -27.69
CA PRO A 9 -2.09 59.63 -26.97
C PRO A 9 -2.65 58.33 -27.54
N ALA A 10 -1.72 57.39 -27.69
CA ALA A 10 -1.95 56.00 -27.99
C ALA A 10 -2.98 55.38 -27.02
N TYR A 11 -4.01 54.74 -27.57
CA TYR A 11 -4.69 53.66 -26.89
C TYR A 11 -5.08 52.58 -27.90
N ALA A 12 -4.05 51.92 -28.46
CA ALA A 12 -4.21 50.54 -28.90
C ALA A 12 -4.48 49.68 -27.66
N ARG A 13 -5.72 49.68 -27.17
CA ARG A 13 -6.17 48.82 -26.07
C ARG A 13 -6.29 47.42 -26.66
N ASN A 14 -5.18 46.68 -26.56
CA ASN A 14 -4.97 45.33 -27.08
C ASN A 14 -6.19 44.42 -26.92
N SER A 15 -6.87 44.13 -28.04
CA SER A 15 -7.72 42.93 -28.21
C SER A 15 -6.94 41.64 -27.86
N ARG A 16 -5.61 41.69 -28.00
CA ARG A 16 -4.68 40.65 -27.54
C ARG A 16 -4.70 40.43 -26.02
N ASP A 17 -4.87 41.46 -25.20
CA ASP A 17 -4.77 41.33 -23.74
C ASP A 17 -6.05 40.78 -23.13
N THR A 18 -7.22 41.12 -23.68
CA THR A 18 -8.51 40.51 -23.31
C THR A 18 -8.61 39.06 -23.80
N LEU A 19 -8.11 38.76 -25.00
CA LEU A 19 -8.00 37.40 -25.52
C LEU A 19 -6.97 36.56 -24.74
N ASN A 20 -5.85 37.16 -24.33
CA ASN A 20 -4.82 36.49 -23.52
C ASN A 20 -5.27 36.30 -22.08
N PHE A 21 -6.07 37.20 -21.51
CA PHE A 21 -6.66 37.04 -20.18
C PHE A 21 -7.78 36.00 -20.17
N THR A 22 -8.64 35.98 -21.20
CA THR A 22 -9.66 34.93 -21.37
C THR A 22 -9.05 33.59 -21.73
N LYS A 23 -7.98 33.53 -22.54
CA LYS A 23 -7.18 32.32 -22.78
C LYS A 23 -6.47 31.88 -21.50
N LYS A 24 -5.76 32.76 -20.78
CA LYS A 24 -5.14 32.43 -19.48
C LYS A 24 -6.17 31.92 -18.47
N LYS A 25 -7.34 32.57 -18.35
CA LYS A 25 -8.44 32.11 -17.47
C LYS A 25 -9.03 30.77 -17.91
N LYS A 26 -9.26 30.55 -19.22
CA LYS A 26 -9.73 29.27 -19.76
C LYS A 26 -8.67 28.17 -19.55
N THR A 27 -7.39 28.46 -19.78
CA THR A 27 -6.27 27.56 -19.52
C THR A 27 -6.14 27.27 -18.02
N SER A 28 -6.29 28.25 -17.14
CA SER A 28 -6.29 28.06 -15.68
C SER A 28 -7.48 27.22 -15.21
N ILE A 29 -8.68 27.45 -15.73
CA ILE A 29 -9.86 26.64 -15.40
C ILE A 29 -9.69 25.21 -15.93
N ILE A 30 -9.18 25.03 -17.15
CA ILE A 30 -8.88 23.71 -17.72
C ILE A 30 -7.81 22.99 -16.89
N ILE A 31 -6.74 23.68 -16.47
CA ILE A 31 -5.72 23.10 -15.59
C ILE A 31 -6.32 22.73 -14.23
N ILE A 32 -7.18 23.57 -13.64
CA ILE A 32 -7.84 23.26 -12.37
C ILE A 32 -8.79 22.07 -12.53
N ILE A 33 -9.53 21.97 -13.64
CA ILE A 33 -10.39 20.82 -13.96
C ILE A 33 -9.54 19.57 -14.18
N GLN A 34 -8.45 19.65 -14.93
CA GLN A 34 -7.52 18.54 -15.17
C GLN A 34 -6.85 18.09 -13.87
N VAL A 35 -6.41 19.01 -13.01
CA VAL A 35 -5.84 18.69 -11.69
C VAL A 35 -6.92 18.11 -10.76
N LYS A 36 -8.15 18.64 -10.76
CA LYS A 36 -9.26 18.03 -10.01
C LYS A 36 -9.64 16.65 -10.54
N LEU A 37 -9.59 16.43 -11.86
CA LEU A 37 -9.86 15.14 -12.50
C LEU A 37 -8.74 14.13 -12.21
N LEU A 38 -7.48 14.57 -12.22
CA LEU A 38 -6.30 13.79 -11.82
C LEU A 38 -6.31 13.46 -10.32
N LEU A 39 -6.72 14.39 -9.45
CA LEU A 39 -6.87 14.16 -8.01
C LEU A 39 -8.10 13.29 -7.69
N ALA A 40 -9.17 13.38 -8.49
CA ALA A 40 -10.33 12.48 -8.44
C ALA A 40 -10.05 11.11 -9.07
N SER A 41 -8.95 10.97 -9.82
CA SER A 41 -8.45 9.70 -10.39
C SER A 41 -7.71 8.83 -9.37
N LYS A 42 -7.89 9.05 -8.07
CA LYS A 42 -7.73 7.96 -7.10
C LYS A 42 -9.02 7.15 -7.15
N ARG A 43 -9.14 6.27 -8.13
CA ARG A 43 -10.28 5.33 -8.23
C ARG A 43 -10.28 4.49 -6.95
N VAL A 44 -11.15 4.85 -6.01
CA VAL A 44 -11.44 4.01 -4.86
C VAL A 44 -12.19 2.80 -5.41
N MET A 45 -11.54 1.64 -5.41
CA MET A 45 -12.21 0.41 -5.83
C MET A 45 -13.45 0.20 -4.97
N THR A 46 -14.55 -0.24 -5.57
CA THR A 46 -15.72 -0.66 -4.80
C THR A 46 -15.53 -2.08 -4.28
N LYS A 47 -16.25 -2.46 -3.20
CA LYS A 47 -16.22 -3.83 -2.66
C LYS A 47 -16.59 -4.88 -3.73
N PHE A 48 -17.49 -4.55 -4.64
CA PHE A 48 -17.90 -5.43 -5.73
C PHE A 48 -16.78 -5.64 -6.77
N GLU A 49 -16.11 -4.57 -7.18
CA GLU A 49 -14.97 -4.66 -8.11
C GLU A 49 -13.79 -5.42 -7.50
N LEU A 50 -13.53 -5.21 -6.21
CA LEU A 50 -12.50 -5.94 -5.47
C LEU A 50 -12.82 -7.43 -5.38
N ASN A 51 -14.07 -7.79 -5.10
CA ASN A 51 -14.51 -9.19 -5.10
C ASN A 51 -14.35 -9.84 -6.47
N LYS A 52 -14.58 -9.10 -7.57
CA LYS A 52 -14.39 -9.59 -8.93
C LYS A 52 -12.91 -9.86 -9.23
N LEU A 53 -12.01 -8.97 -8.80
CA LEU A 53 -10.56 -9.15 -8.95
C LEU A 53 -10.03 -10.33 -8.12
N CYS A 54 -10.51 -10.47 -6.88
CA CYS A 54 -10.08 -11.58 -6.03
C CYS A 54 -10.57 -12.96 -6.51
N MET A 55 -11.62 -13.01 -7.34
CA MET A 55 -12.19 -14.25 -7.87
C MET A 55 -11.75 -14.55 -9.32
N ASP A 56 -10.87 -13.73 -9.91
CA ASP A 56 -10.36 -13.96 -11.26
C ASP A 56 -9.35 -15.12 -11.26
N GLU A 57 -9.67 -16.17 -12.01
CA GLU A 57 -8.90 -17.41 -12.10
C GLU A 57 -7.63 -17.25 -12.96
N ASN A 58 -7.55 -16.21 -13.79
CA ASN A 58 -6.46 -16.02 -14.76
C ASN A 58 -5.36 -15.04 -14.31
N ASP A 59 -5.65 -14.10 -13.41
CA ASP A 59 -4.67 -13.14 -12.90
C ASP A 59 -5.08 -12.56 -11.54
N SER A 60 -5.09 -13.43 -10.53
CA SER A 60 -5.26 -13.01 -9.15
C SER A 60 -4.02 -12.22 -8.72
N MET A 61 -4.11 -10.88 -8.66
CA MET A 61 -3.18 -9.98 -7.93
C MET A 61 -3.24 -10.21 -6.42
N ILE A 62 -3.12 -11.47 -6.00
CA ILE A 62 -3.35 -11.92 -4.64
C ILE A 62 -2.03 -12.40 -4.08
N ASN A 63 -1.58 -11.69 -3.04
CA ASN A 63 -0.40 -12.09 -2.29
C ASN A 63 -0.60 -13.49 -1.72
N VAL A 64 0.43 -14.31 -1.83
CA VAL A 64 0.47 -15.62 -1.18
C VAL A 64 1.03 -15.41 0.22
N GLU A 65 0.23 -15.72 1.22
CA GLU A 65 0.63 -15.67 2.63
C GLU A 65 0.80 -17.09 3.19
N THR A 66 1.64 -17.21 4.22
CA THR A 66 1.85 -18.47 4.94
C THR A 66 1.17 -18.39 6.29
N SER A 67 0.34 -19.38 6.63
CA SER A 67 -0.29 -19.46 7.93
C SER A 67 0.71 -19.95 8.98
N TRP A 68 0.76 -19.21 10.09
CA TRP A 68 1.55 -19.54 11.27
C TRP A 68 0.67 -20.00 12.44
N SER A 69 -0.59 -20.32 12.17
CA SER A 69 -1.49 -20.87 13.19
C SER A 69 -1.13 -22.33 13.49
N ASP A 70 -1.18 -22.76 14.75
CA ASP A 70 -0.84 -24.14 15.17
C ASP A 70 -1.54 -25.23 14.34
N ARG A 71 -2.77 -24.95 13.89
CA ARG A 71 -3.56 -25.89 13.09
C ARG A 71 -3.20 -25.92 11.61
N ASN A 72 -2.57 -24.88 11.08
CA ASN A 72 -2.26 -24.72 9.66
C ASN A 72 -0.82 -24.24 9.41
N LEU A 73 0.11 -24.61 10.28
CA LEU A 73 1.51 -24.21 10.21
C LEU A 73 2.10 -24.48 8.82
N GLY A 74 2.67 -23.43 8.22
CA GLY A 74 3.35 -23.52 6.92
C GLY A 74 2.42 -23.60 5.71
N ARG A 75 1.10 -23.65 5.91
CA ARG A 75 0.14 -23.76 4.81
C ARG A 75 -0.10 -22.41 4.18
N ARG A 76 -0.04 -22.34 2.85
CA ARG A 76 -0.16 -21.11 2.08
C ARG A 76 -1.59 -20.85 1.65
N PHE A 77 -1.99 -19.59 1.72
CA PHE A 77 -3.31 -19.11 1.30
C PHE A 77 -3.20 -17.82 0.49
N TRP A 78 -4.28 -17.51 -0.19
CA TRP A 78 -4.54 -16.28 -0.89
C TRP A 78 -5.55 -15.45 -0.07
N SER A 79 -5.23 -14.19 0.19
CA SER A 79 -6.06 -13.23 0.93
C SER A 79 -6.16 -11.91 0.17
N CYS A 80 -7.28 -11.22 0.29
CA CYS A 80 -7.39 -9.88 -0.29
C CYS A 80 -6.37 -8.92 0.35
N PRO A 81 -5.52 -8.22 -0.42
CA PRO A 81 -4.61 -7.19 0.13
C PRO A 81 -5.33 -6.04 0.84
N HIS A 82 -6.63 -5.85 0.56
CA HIS A 82 -7.47 -4.81 1.13
C HIS A 82 -8.44 -5.34 2.19
N TYR A 83 -8.14 -6.49 2.82
CA TYR A 83 -8.96 -7.10 3.87
C TYR A 83 -9.41 -6.09 4.94
N GLU A 84 -8.47 -5.32 5.52
CA GLU A 84 -8.75 -4.35 6.58
C GLU A 84 -9.44 -3.09 6.08
N ALA A 85 -9.02 -2.56 4.93
CA ALA A 85 -9.49 -1.29 4.42
C ALA A 85 -10.93 -1.35 3.86
N MET A 86 -11.33 -2.52 3.33
CA MET A 86 -12.55 -2.66 2.54
C MET A 86 -13.49 -3.77 3.03
N ASN A 87 -13.13 -4.46 4.12
CA ASN A 87 -13.91 -5.58 4.66
C ASN A 87 -14.23 -6.63 3.57
N CYS A 88 -13.21 -6.93 2.74
CA CYS A 88 -13.25 -7.96 1.73
C CYS A 88 -12.75 -9.27 2.34
N ASN A 89 -13.63 -10.25 2.45
CA ASN A 89 -13.37 -11.50 3.15
C ASN A 89 -12.91 -12.61 2.20
N PHE A 90 -12.23 -12.27 1.11
CA PHE A 90 -11.71 -13.28 0.20
C PHE A 90 -10.58 -14.08 0.88
N PHE A 91 -10.74 -15.39 0.89
CA PHE A 91 -9.77 -16.34 1.41
C PHE A 91 -9.83 -17.66 0.63
N ARG A 92 -8.69 -18.17 0.20
CA ARG A 92 -8.59 -19.51 -0.41
C ARG A 92 -7.25 -20.17 -0.09
N TRP A 93 -7.27 -21.47 0.25
CA TRP A 93 -6.03 -22.23 0.40
C TRP A 93 -5.34 -22.46 -0.94
N ARG A 94 -4.05 -22.16 -1.02
CA ARG A 94 -3.18 -22.47 -2.17
C ARG A 94 -2.76 -23.92 -2.19
N ASP A 95 -2.37 -24.42 -1.03
CA ASP A 95 -1.92 -25.81 -0.92
C ASP A 95 -3.14 -26.74 -0.95
N LYS A 96 -3.18 -27.58 -1.99
CA LYS A 96 -4.27 -28.56 -2.23
C LYS A 96 -4.34 -29.59 -1.10
N GLU A 97 -3.19 -30.01 -0.60
CA GLU A 97 -3.09 -30.98 0.47
C GLU A 97 -3.14 -30.29 1.84
N ARG A 98 -3.74 -30.98 2.82
CA ARG A 98 -3.68 -30.53 4.21
C ARG A 98 -2.29 -30.84 4.75
N VAL A 99 -1.84 -30.05 5.72
CA VAL A 99 -0.65 -30.39 6.50
C VAL A 99 -0.87 -31.78 7.10
N ASP A 100 0.12 -32.66 6.98
CA ASP A 100 0.09 -34.01 7.53
C ASP A 100 -0.35 -33.98 9.01
N GLU A 101 -1.29 -34.86 9.37
CA GLU A 101 -1.91 -34.84 10.71
C GLU A 101 -0.86 -35.11 11.80
N ARG A 102 0.15 -35.93 11.51
CA ARG A 102 1.27 -36.14 12.45
C ARG A 102 2.08 -34.86 12.63
N SER A 103 2.38 -34.16 11.56
CA SER A 103 3.12 -32.88 11.57
C SER A 103 2.41 -31.81 12.40
N ARG A 104 1.08 -31.81 12.43
CA ARG A 104 0.27 -30.92 13.29
C ARG A 104 0.56 -31.09 14.79
N PHE A 105 0.97 -32.27 15.23
CA PHE A 105 1.33 -32.52 16.63
C PHE A 105 2.83 -32.41 16.88
N ILE A 106 3.66 -32.82 15.91
CA ILE A 106 5.11 -32.85 16.07
C ILE A 106 5.71 -31.44 15.97
N LEU A 107 5.25 -30.60 15.03
CA LEU A 107 5.81 -29.26 14.82
C LEU A 107 5.67 -28.37 16.07
N PRO A 108 4.50 -28.23 16.73
CA PRO A 108 4.40 -27.42 17.94
C PRO A 108 5.31 -27.92 19.08
N LYS A 109 5.44 -29.25 19.22
CA LYS A 109 6.33 -29.84 20.24
C LYS A 109 7.80 -29.50 19.98
N LEU A 110 8.24 -29.59 18.73
CA LEU A 110 9.60 -29.24 18.34
C LEU A 110 9.88 -27.75 18.53
N VAL A 111 8.94 -26.88 18.13
CA VAL A 111 9.05 -25.41 18.34
C VAL A 111 9.17 -25.07 19.81
N ASN A 112 8.33 -25.66 20.67
CA ASN A 112 8.42 -25.46 22.11
C ASN A 112 9.76 -25.94 22.67
N ARG A 113 10.25 -27.09 22.19
CA ARG A 113 11.54 -27.62 22.63
C ARG A 113 12.72 -26.72 22.22
N ILE A 114 12.67 -26.15 21.02
CA ILE A 114 13.68 -25.18 20.56
C ILE A 114 13.67 -23.97 21.48
N LYS A 115 12.50 -23.39 21.75
CA LYS A 115 12.35 -22.26 22.65
C LYS A 115 12.93 -22.55 24.05
N GLU A 116 12.61 -23.71 24.63
CA GLU A 116 13.19 -24.12 25.93
C GLU A 116 14.72 -24.23 25.90
N LEU A 117 15.29 -24.70 24.79
CA LEU A 117 16.73 -24.85 24.62
C LEU A 117 17.41 -23.50 24.43
N GLU A 118 16.82 -22.59 23.66
CA GLU A 118 17.29 -21.22 23.49
C GLU A 118 17.31 -20.48 24.84
N GLU A 119 16.24 -20.59 25.63
CA GLU A 119 16.21 -20.00 26.97
C GLU A 119 17.26 -20.58 27.91
N LYS A 120 17.55 -21.88 27.83
CA LYS A 120 18.63 -22.52 28.60
C LYS A 120 20.00 -22.06 28.14
N TYR A 121 20.20 -21.96 26.83
CA TYR A 121 21.44 -21.50 26.24
C TYR A 121 21.77 -20.08 26.71
N GLU A 122 20.81 -19.16 26.64
CA GLU A 122 21.03 -17.79 27.10
C GLU A 122 21.33 -17.72 28.60
N ARG A 123 20.66 -18.54 29.44
CA ARG A 123 20.99 -18.59 30.87
C ARG A 123 22.43 -19.05 31.13
N VAL A 124 22.87 -20.13 30.48
CA VAL A 124 24.23 -20.66 30.65
C VAL A 124 25.25 -19.66 30.12
N LYS A 125 24.97 -19.03 28.99
CA LYS A 125 25.83 -18.00 28.40
C LYS A 125 26.02 -16.82 29.36
N MET A 126 24.94 -16.30 29.95
CA MET A 126 25.02 -15.24 30.96
C MET A 126 25.85 -15.66 32.19
N GLN A 127 25.70 -16.90 32.65
CA GLN A 127 26.49 -17.42 33.78
C GLN A 127 27.99 -17.47 33.45
N LEU A 128 28.35 -17.88 32.23
CA LEU A 128 29.74 -17.91 31.78
C LEU A 128 30.32 -16.50 31.70
N GLU A 129 29.59 -15.54 31.14
CA GLU A 129 30.00 -14.13 31.08
C GLU A 129 30.19 -13.53 32.49
N GLN A 130 29.32 -13.87 33.45
CA GLN A 130 29.46 -13.44 34.84
C GLN A 130 30.71 -14.04 35.51
N LEU A 131 31.01 -15.31 35.25
CA LEU A 131 32.20 -15.98 35.79
C LEU A 131 33.48 -15.36 35.23
N ASP A 132 33.55 -15.10 33.93
CA ASP A 132 34.70 -14.48 33.28
C ASP A 132 34.99 -13.07 33.83
N ASN A 133 33.92 -12.26 33.99
CA ASN A 133 34.00 -10.93 34.59
C ASN A 133 34.37 -10.94 36.08
N SER A 134 34.14 -12.05 36.80
CA SER A 134 34.53 -12.18 38.21
C SER A 134 35.99 -12.60 38.42
N GLN A 135 36.67 -13.01 37.36
CA GLN A 135 38.07 -13.42 37.37
C GLN A 135 39.04 -12.28 37.00
N HIS A 136 38.52 -11.12 36.59
CA HIS A 136 39.26 -9.88 36.35
C HIS A 136 38.99 -8.86 37.46
#